data_AF-A0A2W1MRM6-F1
#
_entry.id   AF-A0A2W1MRM6-F1
#
_cell.length_a   1.000
_cell.length_b   1.000
_cell.length_c   1.000
_cell.angle_alpha   90.00
_cell.angle_beta   90.00
_cell.angle_gamma   90.00
#
_symmetry.space_group_name_H-M   'P 1'
#
loop_
_entity.id
_entity.type
_entity.pdbx_description
1 polymer ?
#
loop_
_entity_poly.entity_id
_entity_poly.type
_entity_poly.pdbx_seq_one_letter_code
_entity_poly.pdbx_strand_id
1 'polypeptide(L)'
;MKNGLPCLSLLGLALLGGCVPPPSLIDQQRQYEQDVEAQARQLHAATDDLFEAAMASGMAIVVTTTVNLDSQKYNFENNDDSVRFEKLRTGTAVWRNSANPRRILYVGNNMKAEKIGVHGSHYQTVFGRTLYQIYIVEPGHYDLVGSLYNSPRTTTPNPQANRDIAPSPLGKVTLVEKEFSEFDRGQRWQDPQYQTDTVNQNYCAAVRVVSGECVSWGTSSYDVTRQTSAGGWVADINERKVASVEAHSELKKAFASFDVAPGEAIVVDGFYPEAPNVGFEEKDCRRVANDKLDCELSALYMVRIPTGLQEFRGASDPSKYGYMKMSKALANLQYRPVKLNAKPIKDESIWGETYVLKR
;
A
#
# COMPACT_ATOMS: atom_id res chain seq x y z
N MET A 1 2.48 -71.35 22.23
CA MET A 1 1.30 -72.17 22.59
C MET A 1 0.28 -71.28 23.27
N LYS A 2 -1.00 -71.43 22.88
CA LYS A 2 -2.22 -70.71 23.33
C LYS A 2 -2.35 -69.26 22.87
N ASN A 3 -3.50 -68.72 22.45
CA ASN A 3 -4.80 -69.18 21.94
C ASN A 3 -5.61 -67.88 21.71
N GLY A 4 -6.50 -67.83 20.71
CA GLY A 4 -7.68 -66.95 20.76
C GLY A 4 -8.03 -66.17 19.49
N LEU A 5 -8.94 -66.72 18.69
CA LEU A 5 -9.92 -65.98 17.87
C LEU A 5 -11.17 -65.72 18.77
N PRO A 6 -12.04 -64.71 18.53
CA PRO A 6 -12.86 -64.68 17.31
C PRO A 6 -13.31 -63.31 16.76
N CYS A 7 -13.91 -63.44 15.57
CA CYS A 7 -14.64 -62.49 14.73
C CYS A 7 -15.87 -61.85 15.42
N LEU A 8 -16.17 -60.58 15.12
CA LEU A 8 -17.52 -60.00 15.20
C LEU A 8 -17.65 -58.85 14.21
N SER A 9 -18.34 -59.14 13.11
CA SER A 9 -18.83 -58.22 12.08
C SER A 9 -20.18 -57.63 12.52
N LEU A 10 -20.31 -56.31 12.46
CA LEU A 10 -21.58 -55.60 12.65
C LEU A 10 -21.75 -54.54 11.55
N LEU A 11 -22.96 -54.56 10.98
CA LEU A 11 -23.48 -53.80 9.87
C LEU A 11 -23.19 -52.28 9.95
N GLY A 12 -22.68 -51.72 8.85
CA GLY A 12 -22.61 -50.27 8.62
C GLY A 12 -23.79 -49.78 7.78
N LEU A 13 -24.44 -48.71 8.25
CA LEU A 13 -25.54 -47.99 7.61
C LEU A 13 -25.22 -47.57 6.17
N ALA A 14 -26.16 -47.81 5.26
CA ALA A 14 -26.20 -47.16 3.95
C ALA A 14 -26.68 -45.71 4.11
N LEU A 15 -25.74 -44.76 4.12
CA LEU A 15 -26.02 -43.35 3.87
C LEU A 15 -26.17 -43.16 2.35
N LEU A 16 -27.37 -42.79 1.92
CA LEU A 16 -27.63 -42.22 0.59
C LEU A 16 -26.95 -40.84 0.51
N GLY A 17 -25.64 -40.83 0.29
CA GLY A 17 -24.89 -39.63 -0.08
C GLY A 17 -25.12 -39.35 -1.55
N GLY A 18 -26.00 -38.38 -1.86
CA GLY A 18 -26.05 -37.80 -3.20
C GLY A 18 -24.70 -37.17 -3.52
N CYS A 19 -24.03 -37.66 -4.55
CA CYS A 19 -22.80 -37.07 -5.09
C CYS A 19 -23.14 -35.69 -5.64
N VAL A 20 -22.93 -34.63 -4.85
CA VAL A 20 -22.89 -33.27 -5.40
C VAL A 20 -21.55 -33.15 -6.14
N PRO A 21 -21.55 -32.89 -7.45
CA PRO A 21 -20.30 -32.69 -8.18
C PRO A 21 -19.55 -31.49 -7.57
N PRO A 22 -18.20 -31.55 -7.49
CA PRO A 22 -17.42 -30.43 -6.97
C PRO A 22 -17.71 -29.17 -7.80
N PRO A 23 -17.79 -27.99 -7.18
CA PRO A 23 -18.09 -26.75 -7.87
C PRO A 23 -17.06 -26.50 -8.99
N SER A 24 -17.54 -26.06 -10.15
CA SER A 24 -16.67 -25.74 -11.28
C SER A 24 -15.77 -24.55 -10.94
N LEU A 25 -14.64 -24.38 -11.64
CA LEU A 25 -13.76 -23.21 -11.48
C LEU A 25 -14.52 -21.89 -11.70
N ILE A 26 -15.54 -21.89 -12.57
CA ILE A 26 -16.39 -20.72 -12.83
C ILE A 26 -17.30 -20.44 -11.64
N ASP A 27 -17.85 -21.47 -10.99
CA ASP A 27 -18.68 -21.29 -9.80
C ASP A 27 -17.84 -20.86 -8.59
N GLN A 28 -16.61 -21.37 -8.47
CA GLN A 28 -15.65 -20.92 -7.46
C GLN A 28 -15.26 -19.44 -7.66
N GLN A 29 -15.01 -19.02 -8.91
CA GLN A 29 -14.69 -17.63 -9.22
C GLN A 29 -15.88 -16.69 -8.94
N ARG A 30 -17.10 -17.07 -9.35
CA ARG A 30 -18.31 -16.29 -9.04
C ARG A 30 -18.57 -16.19 -7.54
N GLN A 31 -18.36 -17.28 -6.80
CA GLN A 31 -18.52 -17.26 -5.35
C GLN A 31 -17.48 -16.36 -4.68
N TYR A 32 -16.22 -16.41 -5.13
CA TYR A 32 -15.18 -15.50 -4.67
C TYR A 32 -15.53 -14.03 -4.95
N GLU A 33 -16.00 -13.69 -6.14
CA GLU A 33 -16.44 -12.34 -6.49
C GLU A 33 -17.59 -11.87 -5.58
N GLN A 34 -18.58 -12.73 -5.34
CA GLN A 34 -19.69 -12.43 -4.44
C GLN A 34 -19.24 -12.21 -2.99
N ASP A 35 -18.29 -13.01 -2.50
CA ASP A 35 -17.73 -12.87 -1.16
C ASP A 35 -16.96 -11.55 -1.01
N VAL A 36 -16.16 -11.18 -2.02
CA VAL A 36 -15.44 -9.90 -2.07
C VAL A 36 -16.41 -8.71 -2.04
N GLU A 37 -17.46 -8.76 -2.86
CA GLU A 37 -18.49 -7.71 -2.86
C GLU A 37 -19.24 -7.62 -1.53
N ALA A 38 -19.57 -8.76 -0.92
CA ALA A 38 -20.23 -8.79 0.39
C ALA A 38 -19.35 -8.18 1.48
N GLN A 39 -18.06 -8.54 1.51
CA GLN A 39 -17.08 -7.95 2.43
C GLN A 39 -16.92 -6.44 2.20
N ALA A 40 -16.85 -6.00 0.94
CA ALA A 40 -16.76 -4.58 0.61
C ALA A 40 -18.00 -3.80 1.10
N ARG A 41 -19.20 -4.35 0.91
CA ARG A 41 -20.45 -3.76 1.43
C ARG A 41 -20.48 -3.70 2.95
N GLN A 42 -20.02 -4.74 3.64
CA GLN A 42 -19.93 -4.77 5.09
C GLN A 42 -18.94 -3.74 5.64
N LEU A 43 -17.73 -3.67 5.05
CA LEU A 43 -16.72 -2.70 5.43
C LEU A 43 -17.22 -1.27 5.18
N HIS A 44 -17.90 -1.04 4.06
CA HIS A 44 -18.53 0.22 3.73
C HIS A 44 -19.55 0.66 4.80
N ALA A 45 -20.51 -0.20 5.12
CA ALA A 45 -21.52 0.08 6.16
C ALA A 45 -20.89 0.29 7.54
N ALA A 46 -19.93 -0.56 7.92
CA ALA A 46 -19.20 -0.43 9.19
C ALA A 46 -18.40 0.88 9.28
N THR A 47 -17.85 1.33 8.15
CA THR A 47 -17.16 2.63 8.08
C THR A 47 -18.13 3.79 8.28
N ASP A 48 -19.32 3.75 7.67
CA ASP A 48 -20.32 4.81 7.88
C ASP A 48 -20.82 4.84 9.35
N ASP A 49 -21.12 3.66 9.92
CA ASP A 49 -21.52 3.50 11.32
C ASP A 49 -20.47 4.02 12.30
N LEU A 50 -19.18 3.85 11.97
CA LEU A 50 -18.07 4.31 12.80
C LEU A 50 -18.10 5.82 13.03
N PHE A 51 -18.50 6.62 12.02
CA PHE A 51 -18.57 8.08 12.17
C PHE A 51 -19.67 8.52 13.13
N GLU A 52 -20.84 7.88 13.10
CA GLU A 52 -21.91 8.17 14.06
C GLU A 52 -21.50 7.76 15.47
N ALA A 53 -20.92 6.56 15.64
CA ALA A 53 -20.47 6.06 16.93
C ALA A 53 -19.32 6.89 17.52
N ALA A 54 -18.39 7.36 16.68
CA ALA A 54 -17.31 8.25 17.09
C ALA A 54 -17.85 9.56 17.65
N MET A 55 -18.77 10.20 16.93
CA MET A 55 -19.36 11.47 17.40
C MET A 55 -20.16 11.26 18.69
N ALA A 56 -20.92 10.17 18.80
CA ALA A 56 -21.67 9.83 20.01
C ALA A 56 -20.79 9.53 21.23
N SER A 57 -19.55 9.06 21.01
CA SER A 57 -18.58 8.77 22.07
C SER A 57 -17.69 9.96 22.44
N GLY A 58 -17.91 11.14 21.84
CA GLY A 58 -17.13 12.35 22.11
C GLY A 58 -15.77 12.40 21.40
N MET A 59 -15.52 11.49 20.44
CA MET A 59 -14.38 11.62 19.53
C MET A 59 -14.56 12.83 18.62
N ALA A 60 -13.49 13.23 17.96
CA ALA A 60 -13.50 14.32 17.00
C ALA A 60 -13.20 13.81 15.58
N ILE A 61 -13.60 14.60 14.59
CA ILE A 61 -13.28 14.36 13.18
C ILE A 61 -12.32 15.43 12.70
N VAL A 62 -11.23 15.00 12.08
CA VAL A 62 -10.25 15.90 11.46
C VAL A 62 -10.17 15.57 9.97
N VAL A 63 -10.41 16.59 9.15
CA VAL A 63 -10.12 16.57 7.71
C VAL A 63 -8.82 17.33 7.49
N THR A 64 -7.85 16.67 6.88
CA THR A 64 -6.59 17.31 6.48
C THR A 64 -6.19 16.80 5.10
N THR A 65 -5.09 17.30 4.55
CA THR A 65 -4.71 17.04 3.16
C THR A 65 -3.30 16.52 3.00
N THR A 66 -3.11 15.81 1.90
CA THR A 66 -1.82 15.42 1.34
C THR A 66 -1.87 15.56 -0.19
N VAL A 67 -0.77 15.25 -0.87
CA VAL A 67 -0.69 15.34 -2.33
C VAL A 67 -1.59 14.29 -2.98
N ASN A 68 -2.36 14.69 -4.01
CA ASN A 68 -3.09 13.75 -4.86
C ASN A 68 -2.16 13.18 -5.93
N LEU A 69 -1.77 11.92 -5.78
CA LEU A 69 -0.91 11.25 -6.77
C LEU A 69 -1.63 11.05 -8.11
N ASP A 70 -2.95 10.87 -8.11
CA ASP A 70 -3.73 10.67 -9.34
C ASP A 70 -3.80 11.92 -10.22
N SER A 71 -3.41 13.08 -9.67
CA SER A 71 -3.25 14.32 -10.44
C SER A 71 -2.04 14.32 -11.38
N GLN A 72 -1.16 13.32 -11.26
CA GLN A 72 0.04 13.17 -12.05
C GLN A 72 -0.06 11.94 -12.96
N LYS A 73 0.73 11.93 -14.02
CA LYS A 73 0.89 10.74 -14.86
C LYS A 73 2.18 10.02 -14.48
N TYR A 74 2.10 8.70 -14.38
CA TYR A 74 3.25 7.83 -14.13
C TYR A 74 3.29 6.74 -15.19
N ASN A 75 4.46 6.51 -15.75
CA ASN A 75 4.76 5.33 -16.54
C ASN A 75 5.51 4.31 -15.67
N PHE A 76 4.81 3.32 -15.12
CA PHE A 76 5.43 2.27 -14.28
C PHE A 76 6.30 1.28 -15.07
N GLU A 77 6.39 1.41 -16.39
CA GLU A 77 7.41 0.74 -17.19
C GLU A 77 8.77 1.47 -17.13
N ASN A 78 8.79 2.71 -16.66
CA ASN A 78 10.00 3.50 -16.43
C ASN A 78 10.37 3.51 -14.93
N ASN A 79 11.57 3.04 -14.61
CA ASN A 79 12.08 3.03 -13.24
C ASN A 79 12.15 4.43 -12.59
N ASP A 80 12.40 5.50 -13.36
CA ASP A 80 12.42 6.87 -12.83
C ASP A 80 11.06 7.33 -12.32
N ASP A 81 10.00 6.95 -13.03
CA ASP A 81 8.62 7.24 -12.64
C ASP A 81 8.21 6.39 -11.43
N SER A 82 8.64 5.14 -11.37
CA SER A 82 8.46 4.28 -10.18
C SER A 82 9.17 4.83 -8.95
N VAL A 83 10.40 5.33 -9.10
CA VAL A 83 11.15 5.98 -8.02
C VAL A 83 10.48 7.29 -7.59
N ARG A 84 10.04 8.12 -8.55
CA ARG A 84 9.29 9.37 -8.25
C ARG A 84 8.01 9.05 -7.49
N PHE A 85 7.24 8.08 -7.97
CA PHE A 85 6.01 7.65 -7.34
C PHE A 85 6.25 7.13 -5.92
N GLU A 86 7.29 6.31 -5.71
CA GLU A 86 7.59 5.78 -4.37
C GLU A 86 7.96 6.86 -3.36
N LYS A 87 8.79 7.83 -3.77
CA LYS A 87 9.09 9.01 -2.94
C LYS A 87 7.82 9.75 -2.58
N LEU A 88 6.93 9.97 -3.56
CA LEU A 88 5.73 10.73 -3.31
C LEU A 88 4.71 9.97 -2.43
N ARG A 89 4.57 8.67 -2.66
CA ARG A 89 3.59 7.80 -2.01
C ARG A 89 3.90 7.55 -0.54
N THR A 90 5.18 7.52 -0.18
CA THR A 90 5.63 7.20 1.19
C THR A 90 5.72 8.42 2.09
N GLY A 91 5.78 9.63 1.51
CA GLY A 91 5.76 10.89 2.26
C GLY A 91 4.58 10.98 3.21
N THR A 92 4.88 11.04 4.52
CA THR A 92 3.90 11.02 5.60
C THR A 92 4.25 12.05 6.68
N ALA A 93 3.31 12.94 7.00
CA ALA A 93 3.38 13.80 8.18
C ALA A 93 2.90 13.06 9.44
N VAL A 94 3.60 13.26 10.55
CA VAL A 94 3.34 12.57 11.82
C VAL A 94 2.83 13.57 12.86
N TRP A 95 1.54 13.52 13.15
CA TRP A 95 0.90 14.33 14.19
C TRP A 95 0.74 13.52 15.47
N ARG A 96 1.01 14.11 16.62
CA ARG A 96 0.94 13.42 17.92
C ARG A 96 0.05 14.22 18.87
N ASN A 97 -0.88 13.54 19.52
CA ASN A 97 -1.66 14.14 20.60
C ASN A 97 -0.75 14.38 21.81
N SER A 98 -0.72 15.62 22.32
CA SER A 98 0.20 16.01 23.40
C SER A 98 -0.21 15.41 24.75
N ALA A 99 -1.51 15.17 24.98
CA ALA A 99 -2.01 14.55 26.21
C ALA A 99 -1.86 13.02 26.20
N ASN A 100 -1.94 12.40 25.01
CA ASN A 100 -1.77 10.97 24.83
C ASN A 100 -0.77 10.67 23.70
N PRO A 101 0.54 10.56 24.00
CA PRO A 101 1.58 10.37 22.99
C PRO A 101 1.46 9.08 22.15
N ARG A 102 0.64 8.11 22.58
CA ARG A 102 0.33 6.91 21.81
C ARG A 102 -0.68 7.17 20.69
N ARG A 103 -1.39 8.30 20.72
CA ARG A 103 -2.31 8.71 19.65
C ARG A 103 -1.56 9.52 18.63
N ILE A 104 -1.15 8.81 17.60
CA ILE A 104 -0.49 9.35 16.42
C ILE A 104 -1.48 9.36 15.27
N LEU A 105 -1.44 10.43 14.49
CA LEU A 105 -2.17 10.61 13.25
C LEU A 105 -1.13 10.64 12.11
N TYR A 106 -1.18 9.64 11.23
CA TYR A 106 -0.31 9.55 10.06
C TYR A 106 -1.05 10.09 8.83
N VAL A 107 -0.53 11.18 8.26
CA VAL A 107 -1.12 11.88 7.11
C VAL A 107 -0.24 11.66 5.89
N GLY A 108 -0.71 10.84 4.95
CA GLY A 108 0.04 10.40 3.78
C GLY A 108 -0.72 9.40 2.92
N ASN A 109 -0.30 9.24 1.67
CA ASN A 109 -1.00 8.44 0.65
C ASN A 109 -1.16 6.95 1.03
N ASN A 110 -0.18 6.38 1.76
CA ASN A 110 -0.23 4.99 2.22
C ASN A 110 -0.90 4.79 3.59
N MET A 111 -1.36 5.85 4.25
CA MET A 111 -1.77 5.83 5.65
C MET A 111 -3.29 5.71 5.78
N LYS A 112 -3.83 4.58 5.34
CA LYS A 112 -5.27 4.24 5.45
C LYS A 112 -5.56 3.41 6.69
N ALA A 113 -6.71 3.62 7.31
CA ALA A 113 -7.09 2.93 8.54
C ALA A 113 -7.18 1.40 8.37
N GLU A 114 -7.56 0.93 7.18
CA GLU A 114 -7.56 -0.49 6.81
C GLU A 114 -6.17 -1.15 6.92
N LYS A 115 -5.09 -0.35 6.78
CA LYS A 115 -3.70 -0.83 6.80
C LYS A 115 -3.03 -0.65 8.16
N ILE A 116 -3.31 0.47 8.84
CA ILE A 116 -2.58 0.89 10.05
C ILE A 116 -3.48 1.14 11.26
N GLY A 117 -4.75 0.75 11.18
CA GLY A 117 -5.74 0.92 12.23
C GLY A 117 -6.12 2.39 12.46
N VAL A 118 -6.46 2.72 13.70
CA VAL A 118 -7.00 4.05 14.11
C VAL A 118 -6.06 5.24 13.87
N HIS A 119 -4.83 5.01 13.42
CA HIS A 119 -3.86 6.06 13.10
C HIS A 119 -3.97 6.58 11.66
N GLY A 120 -4.68 5.84 10.80
CA GLY A 120 -4.85 6.14 9.38
C GLY A 120 -6.19 6.78 9.05
N SER A 121 -6.32 7.19 7.79
CA SER A 121 -7.55 7.81 7.26
C SER A 121 -8.64 6.77 7.03
N HIS A 122 -9.86 7.10 7.45
CA HIS A 122 -11.05 6.26 7.27
C HIS A 122 -11.75 6.52 5.92
N TYR A 123 -11.55 7.69 5.36
CA TYR A 123 -12.10 8.06 4.05
C TYR A 123 -11.17 9.04 3.34
N GLN A 124 -11.22 9.02 2.01
CA GLN A 124 -10.43 9.92 1.18
C GLN A 124 -11.25 10.41 -0.01
N THR A 125 -11.06 11.66 -0.38
CA THR A 125 -11.62 12.24 -1.61
C THR A 125 -10.63 13.24 -2.22
N VAL A 126 -10.80 13.59 -3.50
CA VAL A 126 -9.85 14.40 -4.24
C VAL A 126 -10.50 15.66 -4.82
N PHE A 127 -9.72 16.75 -4.84
CA PHE A 127 -10.03 17.93 -5.63
C PHE A 127 -8.76 18.44 -6.29
N GLY A 128 -8.68 18.31 -7.62
CA GLY A 128 -7.48 18.66 -8.38
C GLY A 128 -6.24 17.93 -7.86
N ARG A 129 -5.27 18.68 -7.34
CA ARG A 129 -3.97 18.17 -6.88
C ARG A 129 -3.92 17.81 -5.40
N THR A 130 -5.05 17.91 -4.71
CA THR A 130 -5.19 17.74 -3.27
C THR A 130 -5.99 16.50 -2.95
N LEU A 131 -5.43 15.63 -2.09
CA LEU A 131 -6.11 14.49 -1.50
C LEU A 131 -6.57 14.87 -0.09
N TYR A 132 -7.87 14.89 0.14
CA TYR A 132 -8.47 15.08 1.45
C TYR A 132 -8.55 13.74 2.15
N GLN A 133 -8.15 13.72 3.41
CA GLN A 133 -8.10 12.53 4.25
C GLN A 133 -8.90 12.82 5.53
N ILE A 134 -9.84 11.94 5.84
CA ILE A 134 -10.76 12.08 6.97
C ILE A 134 -10.37 11.10 8.07
N TYR A 135 -10.20 11.62 9.27
CA TYR A 135 -9.74 10.90 10.44
C TYR A 135 -10.72 11.01 11.59
N ILE A 136 -10.79 9.96 12.39
CA ILE A 136 -11.46 9.95 13.69
C ILE A 136 -10.37 9.95 14.74
N VAL A 137 -10.38 10.96 15.62
CA VAL A 137 -9.28 11.21 16.56
C VAL A 137 -9.79 11.47 17.98
N GLU A 138 -8.94 11.21 18.97
CA GLU A 138 -9.21 11.67 20.33
C GLU A 138 -9.14 13.21 20.37
N PRO A 139 -10.02 13.90 21.12
CA PRO A 139 -9.91 15.34 21.29
C PRO A 139 -8.59 15.76 21.96
N GLY A 140 -8.14 16.99 21.67
CA GLY A 140 -6.97 17.57 22.33
C GLY A 140 -6.07 18.41 21.43
N HIS A 141 -4.85 18.63 21.91
CA HIS A 141 -3.78 19.32 21.19
C HIS A 141 -2.99 18.34 20.35
N TYR A 142 -2.78 18.65 19.08
CA TYR A 142 -2.00 17.84 18.14
C TYR A 142 -0.79 18.64 17.65
N ASP A 143 0.39 18.07 17.83
CA ASP A 143 1.66 18.61 17.37
C ASP A 143 2.16 17.84 16.14
N LEU A 144 2.57 18.54 15.09
CA LEU A 144 3.31 17.95 13.97
C LEU A 144 4.75 17.71 14.45
N VAL A 145 5.05 16.46 14.80
CA VAL A 145 6.31 16.06 15.48
C VAL A 145 7.32 15.43 14.54
N GLY A 146 7.01 15.26 13.26
CA GLY A 146 7.96 14.65 12.35
C GLY A 146 7.37 14.23 11.02
N SER A 147 8.16 13.44 10.30
CA SER A 147 7.83 12.91 8.99
C SER A 147 8.50 11.57 8.72
N LEU A 148 7.90 10.81 7.82
CA LEU A 148 8.39 9.55 7.29
C LEU A 148 8.40 9.60 5.76
N TYR A 149 9.45 9.10 5.12
CA TYR A 149 9.49 8.88 3.67
C TYR A 149 10.52 7.82 3.29
N ASN A 150 10.34 7.22 2.11
CA ASN A 150 11.36 6.42 1.44
C ASN A 150 12.04 7.24 0.35
N SER A 151 13.35 7.06 0.19
CA SER A 151 14.13 7.64 -0.90
C SER A 151 14.94 6.55 -1.60
N PRO A 152 14.38 5.93 -2.66
CA PRO A 152 15.13 5.05 -3.52
C PRO A 152 16.29 5.76 -4.20
N ARG A 153 17.28 4.99 -4.65
CA ARG A 153 18.56 5.45 -5.22
C ARG A 153 19.30 6.44 -4.30
N THR A 154 19.18 6.23 -2.99
CA THR A 154 19.84 7.04 -1.97
C THR A 154 20.65 6.13 -1.07
N THR A 155 21.85 6.57 -0.69
CA THR A 155 22.70 5.88 0.28
C THR A 155 22.78 6.71 1.55
N THR A 156 22.95 6.05 2.69
CA THR A 156 23.19 6.75 3.96
C THR A 156 24.61 7.31 4.03
N PRO A 157 24.86 8.33 4.86
CA PRO A 157 26.21 8.79 5.18
C PRO A 157 27.07 7.67 5.79
N ASN A 158 28.40 7.84 5.77
CA ASN A 158 29.33 6.90 6.37
C ASN A 158 30.12 7.58 7.50
N PRO A 159 29.47 7.86 8.66
CA PRO A 159 30.11 8.58 9.74
C PRO A 159 31.30 7.81 10.32
N GLN A 160 32.28 8.53 10.86
CA GLN A 160 33.39 7.93 11.57
C GLN A 160 32.90 7.06 12.74
N ALA A 161 33.51 5.89 12.89
CA ALA A 161 33.18 4.97 13.97
C ALA A 161 33.40 5.61 15.36
N ASN A 162 32.52 5.30 16.31
CA ASN A 162 32.62 5.70 17.72
C ASN A 162 32.66 7.21 18.00
N ARG A 163 32.08 8.03 17.11
CA ARG A 163 31.96 9.46 17.34
C ARG A 163 30.74 9.79 18.20
N ASP A 164 30.96 10.57 19.26
CA ASP A 164 29.88 11.24 19.98
C ASP A 164 29.36 12.42 19.17
N ILE A 165 28.03 12.49 19.04
CA ILE A 165 27.31 13.55 18.33
C ILE A 165 26.58 14.42 19.35
N ALA A 166 26.63 15.74 19.15
CA ALA A 166 25.99 16.70 20.04
C ALA A 166 24.47 16.74 19.75
N PRO A 167 23.60 16.53 20.75
CA PRO A 167 22.16 16.52 20.53
C PRO A 167 21.66 17.84 19.95
N SER A 168 20.90 17.78 18.86
CA SER A 168 20.25 18.95 18.28
C SER A 168 19.05 19.36 19.13
N PRO A 169 18.82 20.67 19.33
CA PRO A 169 17.60 21.18 19.95
C PRO A 169 16.37 20.95 19.06
N LEU A 170 16.55 20.74 17.74
CA LEU A 170 15.47 20.50 16.80
C LEU A 170 14.92 19.07 16.92
N GLY A 171 15.78 18.09 17.14
CA GLY A 171 15.43 16.67 17.15
C GLY A 171 16.41 15.83 16.33
N LYS A 172 15.99 14.64 15.92
CA LYS A 172 16.83 13.68 15.19
C LYS A 172 16.08 13.06 14.02
N VAL A 173 16.82 12.52 13.06
CA VAL A 173 16.31 11.64 12.01
C VAL A 173 17.02 10.31 12.10
N THR A 174 16.23 9.25 12.10
CA THR A 174 16.71 7.89 11.95
C THR A 174 16.64 7.52 10.47
N LEU A 175 17.77 7.10 9.91
CA LEU A 175 17.90 6.59 8.55
C LEU A 175 18.05 5.07 8.61
N VAL A 176 17.20 4.34 7.89
CA VAL A 176 17.25 2.89 7.76
C VAL A 176 17.60 2.54 6.33
N GLU A 177 18.70 1.81 6.14
CA GLU A 177 19.12 1.27 4.86
C GLU A 177 18.13 0.17 4.42
N LYS A 178 17.62 0.31 3.20
CA LYS A 178 16.65 -0.59 2.58
C LYS A 178 17.06 -0.86 1.13
N GLU A 179 16.37 -1.80 0.52
CA GLU A 179 16.44 -2.03 -0.92
C GLU A 179 15.11 -1.64 -1.58
N PHE A 180 15.19 -1.06 -2.77
CA PHE A 180 14.05 -0.83 -3.65
C PHE A 180 14.23 -1.66 -4.91
N SER A 181 13.12 -2.17 -5.45
CA SER A 181 13.16 -3.07 -6.61
C SER A 181 12.85 -2.29 -7.87
N GLU A 182 13.77 -2.33 -8.82
CA GLU A 182 13.59 -1.82 -10.17
C GLU A 182 13.44 -2.99 -11.14
N PHE A 183 12.74 -2.77 -12.25
CA PHE A 183 12.46 -3.81 -13.22
C PHE A 183 13.02 -3.40 -14.57
N ASP A 184 14.17 -3.97 -14.93
CA ASP A 184 14.82 -3.77 -16.21
C ASP A 184 14.10 -4.61 -17.27
N ARG A 185 13.45 -3.94 -18.22
CA ARG A 185 12.66 -4.56 -19.28
C ARG A 185 13.49 -4.70 -20.54
N GLY A 186 13.54 -5.90 -21.10
CA GLY A 186 14.31 -6.20 -22.29
C GLY A 186 13.69 -7.30 -23.12
N GLN A 187 14.51 -7.89 -23.98
CA GLN A 187 14.15 -9.09 -24.72
C GLN A 187 15.19 -10.16 -24.42
N ARG A 188 14.74 -11.40 -24.27
CA ARG A 188 15.62 -12.56 -24.26
C ARG A 188 15.26 -13.49 -25.40
N TRP A 189 16.26 -14.15 -25.95
CA TRP A 189 16.01 -15.22 -26.91
C TRP A 189 15.44 -16.43 -26.17
N GLN A 190 14.34 -16.98 -26.67
CA GLN A 190 13.79 -18.24 -26.23
C GLN A 190 13.94 -19.24 -27.37
N ASP A 191 14.55 -20.39 -27.08
CA ASP A 191 14.68 -21.47 -28.05
C ASP A 191 13.32 -22.12 -28.36
N PRO A 192 13.15 -22.69 -29.57
CA PRO A 192 11.93 -23.40 -29.93
C PRO A 192 11.71 -24.59 -28.98
N GLN A 193 10.48 -24.75 -28.48
CA GLN A 193 10.10 -25.90 -27.67
C GLN A 193 9.44 -26.96 -28.53
N TYR A 194 9.72 -28.21 -28.20
CA TYR A 194 9.19 -29.37 -28.87
C TYR A 194 8.53 -30.29 -27.85
N GLN A 195 7.44 -30.92 -28.27
CA GLN A 195 6.78 -31.99 -27.53
C GLN A 195 6.72 -33.22 -28.43
N THR A 196 7.12 -34.36 -27.87
CA THR A 196 6.96 -35.66 -28.52
C THR A 196 5.65 -36.28 -28.07
N ASP A 197 4.79 -36.59 -29.03
CA ASP A 197 3.54 -37.31 -28.78
C ASP A 197 3.58 -38.65 -29.51
N THR A 198 3.16 -39.72 -28.82
CA THR A 198 3.01 -41.04 -29.43
C THR A 198 1.67 -41.11 -30.16
N VAL A 199 1.72 -41.28 -31.48
CA VAL A 199 0.53 -41.41 -32.33
C VAL A 199 0.28 -42.89 -32.60
N ASN A 200 -0.96 -43.32 -32.36
CA ASN A 200 -1.42 -44.66 -32.72
C ASN A 200 -2.13 -44.62 -34.06
N GLN A 201 -1.65 -45.39 -35.03
CA GLN A 201 -2.30 -45.57 -36.32
C GLN A 201 -2.77 -47.02 -36.47
N ASN A 202 -4.07 -47.17 -36.75
CA ASN A 202 -4.65 -48.47 -37.09
C ASN A 202 -4.47 -48.69 -38.59
N TYR A 203 -3.94 -49.86 -38.95
CA TYR A 203 -3.79 -50.29 -40.33
C TYR A 203 -4.45 -51.65 -40.54
N CYS A 204 -4.87 -51.91 -41.77
CA CYS A 204 -5.43 -53.20 -42.12
C CYS A 204 -4.30 -54.23 -42.27
N ALA A 205 -4.27 -55.25 -41.41
CA ALA A 205 -3.27 -56.30 -41.44
C ALA A 205 -3.64 -57.44 -42.40
N ALA A 206 -4.94 -57.63 -42.68
CA ALA A 206 -5.42 -58.62 -43.64
C ALA A 206 -6.70 -58.15 -44.34
N VAL A 207 -6.76 -58.31 -45.67
CA VAL A 207 -7.90 -57.95 -46.52
C VAL A 207 -8.54 -59.18 -47.15
N ARG A 208 -9.84 -59.11 -47.41
CA ARG A 208 -10.58 -60.14 -48.14
C ARG A 208 -10.37 -59.94 -49.65
N VAL A 209 -9.76 -60.92 -50.32
CA VAL A 209 -9.30 -60.80 -51.73
C VAL A 209 -10.40 -60.43 -52.72
N VAL A 210 -11.65 -60.81 -52.47
CA VAL A 210 -12.77 -60.58 -53.41
C VAL A 210 -13.41 -59.20 -53.26
N SER A 211 -13.55 -58.69 -52.04
CA SER A 211 -14.24 -57.41 -51.76
C SER A 211 -13.29 -56.26 -51.42
N GLY A 212 -12.02 -56.55 -51.14
CA GLY A 212 -11.06 -55.56 -50.65
C GLY A 212 -11.31 -55.13 -49.19
N GLU A 213 -12.30 -55.70 -48.52
CA GLU A 213 -12.67 -55.33 -47.14
C GLU A 213 -11.61 -55.77 -46.13
N CYS A 214 -11.33 -54.93 -45.14
CA CYS A 214 -10.41 -55.27 -44.06
C CYS A 214 -11.04 -56.25 -43.08
N VAL A 215 -10.38 -57.38 -42.83
CA VAL A 215 -10.86 -58.43 -41.92
C VAL A 215 -10.05 -58.56 -40.64
N SER A 216 -8.87 -57.94 -40.57
CA SER A 216 -8.06 -57.86 -39.36
C SER A 216 -7.32 -56.53 -39.28
N TRP A 217 -7.39 -55.88 -38.13
CA TRP A 217 -6.73 -54.61 -37.87
C TRP A 217 -5.51 -54.82 -36.97
N GLY A 218 -4.43 -54.13 -37.28
CA GLY A 218 -3.26 -53.97 -36.40
C GLY A 218 -3.12 -52.52 -35.98
N THR A 219 -2.48 -52.28 -34.84
CA THR A 219 -2.13 -50.94 -34.36
C THR A 219 -0.62 -50.80 -34.37
N SER A 220 -0.11 -49.72 -34.97
CA SER A 220 1.29 -49.30 -34.84
C SER A 220 1.33 -47.98 -34.10
N SER A 221 2.28 -47.84 -33.19
CA SER A 221 2.56 -46.61 -32.47
C SER A 221 3.90 -46.07 -32.93
N TYR A 222 3.97 -44.77 -33.25
CA TYR A 222 5.24 -44.09 -33.51
C TYR A 222 5.24 -42.71 -32.87
N ASP A 223 6.42 -42.28 -32.46
CA ASP A 223 6.60 -40.99 -31.81
C ASP A 223 6.73 -39.88 -32.87
N VAL A 224 5.97 -38.82 -32.69
CA VAL A 224 6.03 -37.61 -33.52
C VAL A 224 6.46 -36.45 -32.63
N THR A 225 7.63 -35.88 -32.92
CA THR A 225 8.07 -34.63 -32.31
C THR A 225 7.46 -33.46 -33.06
N ARG A 226 6.59 -32.70 -32.41
CA ARG A 226 6.03 -31.45 -32.93
C ARG A 226 6.58 -30.26 -32.17
N GLN A 227 6.84 -29.19 -32.90
CA GLN A 227 7.21 -27.91 -32.28
C GLN A 227 5.97 -27.30 -31.63
N THR A 228 6.03 -27.01 -30.33
CA THR A 228 4.95 -26.42 -29.56
C THR A 228 5.08 -24.91 -29.42
N SER A 229 6.31 -24.38 -29.54
CA SER A 229 6.56 -22.94 -29.61
C SER A 229 7.74 -22.64 -30.54
N ALA A 230 7.64 -21.57 -31.32
CA ALA A 230 8.74 -21.09 -32.14
C ALA A 230 9.78 -20.35 -31.32
N GLY A 231 11.04 -20.52 -31.71
CA GLY A 231 12.12 -19.74 -31.15
C GLY A 231 12.00 -18.28 -31.56
N GLY A 232 12.32 -17.37 -30.65
CA GLY A 232 12.21 -15.95 -30.92
C GLY A 232 12.57 -15.07 -29.72
N TRP A 233 12.64 -13.77 -29.98
CA TRP A 233 12.78 -12.76 -28.93
C TRP A 233 11.46 -12.62 -28.19
N VAL A 234 11.48 -12.91 -26.89
CA VAL A 234 10.34 -12.72 -26.00
C VAL A 234 10.64 -11.61 -25.01
N ALA A 235 9.59 -10.90 -24.59
CA ALA A 235 9.71 -9.89 -23.55
C ALA A 235 10.25 -10.53 -22.26
N ASP A 236 11.21 -9.86 -21.65
CA ASP A 236 11.86 -10.30 -20.42
C ASP A 236 11.88 -9.16 -19.41
N ILE A 237 11.74 -9.50 -18.14
CA ILE A 237 11.76 -8.54 -17.04
C ILE A 237 12.72 -9.07 -15.99
N ASN A 238 13.80 -8.31 -15.76
CA ASN A 238 14.80 -8.64 -14.76
C ASN A 238 14.65 -7.68 -13.57
N GLU A 239 14.46 -8.24 -12.38
CA GLU A 239 14.44 -7.45 -11.15
C GLU A 239 15.87 -7.09 -10.75
N ARG A 240 16.09 -5.81 -10.43
CA ARG A 240 17.34 -5.29 -9.88
C ARG A 240 17.06 -4.57 -8.57
N LYS A 241 17.83 -4.88 -7.53
CA LYS A 241 17.78 -4.17 -6.25
C LYS A 241 18.68 -2.93 -6.32
N VAL A 242 18.15 -1.79 -5.89
CA VAL A 242 18.90 -0.54 -5.72
C VAL A 242 18.81 -0.08 -4.26
N ALA A 243 19.85 0.63 -3.80
CA ALA A 243 19.85 1.18 -2.45
C ALA A 243 18.69 2.16 -2.23
N SER A 244 18.09 2.11 -1.05
CA SER A 244 17.02 3.00 -0.61
C SER A 244 17.25 3.38 0.84
N VAL A 245 16.77 4.56 1.23
CA VAL A 245 16.79 5.00 2.63
C VAL A 245 15.37 5.30 3.06
N GLU A 246 14.92 4.66 4.14
CA GLU A 246 13.73 5.06 4.89
C GLU A 246 14.15 6.04 5.98
N ALA A 247 13.56 7.24 6.00
CA ALA A 247 13.90 8.29 6.93
C ALA A 247 12.72 8.56 7.88
N HIS A 248 12.99 8.49 9.18
CA HIS A 248 12.04 8.80 10.25
C HIS A 248 12.55 9.99 11.05
N SER A 249 11.95 11.15 10.87
CA SER A 249 12.29 12.34 11.66
C SER A 249 11.42 12.44 12.90
N GLU A 250 12.03 12.84 14.01
CA GLU A 250 11.37 13.17 15.26
C GLU A 250 11.88 14.51 15.78
N LEU A 251 10.96 15.44 15.94
CA LEU A 251 11.21 16.79 16.45
C LEU A 251 11.02 16.84 17.96
N LYS A 252 11.87 17.62 18.62
CA LYS A 252 11.69 18.04 20.01
C LYS A 252 10.76 19.24 20.14
N LYS A 253 10.57 20.00 19.05
CA LYS A 253 9.67 21.15 18.96
C LYS A 253 8.70 20.96 17.81
N ALA A 254 7.40 21.14 18.05
CA ALA A 254 6.37 21.00 17.03
C ALA A 254 6.64 21.90 15.81
N PHE A 255 6.46 21.38 14.60
CA PHE A 255 6.53 22.16 13.37
C PHE A 255 5.29 23.06 13.20
N ALA A 256 4.13 22.48 13.49
CA ALA A 256 2.83 23.12 13.52
C ALA A 256 1.98 22.47 14.62
N SER A 257 0.93 23.13 15.09
CA SER A 257 -0.04 22.51 15.98
C SER A 257 -1.47 22.98 15.74
N PHE A 258 -2.45 22.19 16.18
CA PHE A 258 -3.85 22.56 16.20
C PHE A 258 -4.57 21.92 17.39
N ASP A 259 -5.72 22.48 17.74
CA ASP A 259 -6.61 21.97 18.79
C ASP A 259 -7.90 21.45 18.17
N VAL A 260 -8.47 20.40 18.75
CA VAL A 260 -9.78 19.87 18.38
C VAL A 260 -10.58 19.48 19.63
N ALA A 261 -11.82 19.98 19.72
CA ALA A 261 -12.68 19.75 20.88
C ALA A 261 -13.49 18.44 20.75
N PRO A 262 -14.01 17.89 21.88
CA PRO A 262 -14.90 16.73 21.84
C PRO A 262 -16.13 16.95 20.97
N GLY A 263 -16.44 15.98 20.09
CA GLY A 263 -17.57 16.07 19.16
C GLY A 263 -17.42 17.13 18.08
N GLU A 264 -16.23 17.70 17.89
CA GLU A 264 -15.96 18.68 16.86
C GLU A 264 -15.57 17.99 15.54
N ALA A 265 -16.04 18.54 14.42
CA ALA A 265 -15.53 18.22 13.10
C ALA A 265 -14.80 19.44 12.54
N ILE A 266 -13.49 19.33 12.32
CA ILE A 266 -12.65 20.42 11.82
C ILE A 266 -11.93 20.07 10.53
N VAL A 267 -11.61 21.09 9.76
CA VAL A 267 -10.69 21.01 8.64
C VAL A 267 -9.44 21.83 8.92
N VAL A 268 -8.26 21.22 8.75
CA VAL A 268 -6.95 21.83 9.01
C VAL A 268 -6.06 21.66 7.79
N ASP A 269 -5.14 22.60 7.57
CA ASP A 269 -4.17 22.50 6.47
C ASP A 269 -3.31 21.24 6.58
N GLY A 270 -3.00 20.67 5.43
CA GLY A 270 -2.09 19.54 5.29
C GLY A 270 -0.64 19.97 5.29
N PHE A 271 0.23 19.06 5.71
CA PHE A 271 1.67 19.20 5.57
C PHE A 271 2.23 17.93 4.93
N TYR A 272 3.07 18.11 3.93
CA TYR A 272 3.57 17.02 3.13
C TYR A 272 5.11 17.03 3.09
N PRO A 273 5.77 15.91 3.48
CA PRO A 273 7.22 15.81 3.41
C PRO A 273 7.66 15.40 2.00
N GLU A 274 7.89 16.38 1.14
CA GLU A 274 8.45 16.12 -0.19
C GLU A 274 9.93 15.69 -0.07
N ALA A 275 10.21 14.41 -0.36
CA ALA A 275 11.52 13.82 -0.13
C ALA A 275 12.60 14.34 -1.11
N PRO A 276 13.82 14.66 -0.63
CA PRO A 276 14.26 14.66 0.77
C PRO A 276 13.78 15.91 1.52
N ASN A 277 13.26 15.74 2.74
CA ASN A 277 12.68 16.85 3.50
C ASN A 277 13.38 17.11 4.84
N VAL A 278 14.51 16.46 5.12
CA VAL A 278 15.32 16.67 6.33
C VAL A 278 16.69 17.21 5.99
N GLY A 279 17.21 18.09 6.84
CA GLY A 279 18.58 18.56 6.80
C GLY A 279 19.38 17.99 7.98
N PHE A 280 20.58 17.51 7.70
CA PHE A 280 21.60 17.11 8.68
C PHE A 280 22.97 17.17 8.01
N GLU A 281 24.04 17.11 8.80
CA GLU A 281 25.42 17.02 8.30
C GLU A 281 25.98 15.64 8.62
N GLU A 282 26.86 15.08 7.77
CA GLU A 282 27.44 13.74 7.99
C GLU A 282 28.16 13.63 9.34
N LYS A 283 28.82 14.72 9.78
CA LYS A 283 29.48 14.78 11.09
C LYS A 283 28.52 14.69 12.29
N ASP A 284 27.23 14.91 12.06
CA ASP A 284 26.16 14.90 13.06
C ASP A 284 25.39 13.57 13.03
N CYS A 285 25.91 12.56 12.32
CA CYS A 285 25.37 11.20 12.23
C CYS A 285 26.20 10.19 13.01
N ARG A 286 25.53 9.17 13.54
CA ARG A 286 26.14 7.99 14.16
C ARG A 286 25.41 6.72 13.76
N ARG A 287 26.16 5.67 13.42
CA ARG A 287 25.60 4.34 13.19
C ARG A 287 25.16 3.72 14.51
N VAL A 288 23.88 3.33 14.60
CA VAL A 288 23.26 2.75 15.81
C VAL A 288 22.90 1.27 15.63
N ALA A 289 22.83 0.79 14.38
CA ALA A 289 22.79 -0.63 14.03
C ALA A 289 23.43 -0.83 12.64
N ASN A 290 23.59 -2.09 12.20
CA ASN A 290 24.23 -2.40 10.92
C ASN A 290 23.59 -1.68 9.74
N ASP A 291 22.28 -1.54 9.74
CA ASP A 291 21.44 -0.93 8.68
C ASP A 291 20.82 0.41 9.13
N LYS A 292 21.27 0.99 10.25
CA LYS A 292 20.57 2.11 10.89
C LYS A 292 21.50 3.19 11.40
N LEU A 293 21.21 4.44 11.06
CA LEU A 293 21.91 5.62 11.54
C LEU A 293 20.94 6.58 12.22
N ASP A 294 21.39 7.22 13.29
CA ASP A 294 20.72 8.39 13.86
C ASP A 294 21.55 9.63 13.51
N CYS A 295 20.92 10.64 12.93
CA CYS A 295 21.51 11.93 12.60
C CYS A 295 20.76 13.05 13.33
N GLU A 296 21.49 14.03 13.86
CA GLU A 296 20.89 15.18 14.53
C GLU A 296 20.36 16.17 13.48
N LEU A 297 19.10 16.60 13.63
CA LEU A 297 18.44 17.45 12.63
C LEU A 297 18.98 18.87 12.67
N SER A 298 19.33 19.42 11.51
CA SER A 298 19.57 20.85 11.32
C SER A 298 18.36 21.58 10.77
N ALA A 299 17.50 20.88 10.01
CA ALA A 299 16.26 21.41 9.46
C ALA A 299 15.23 20.31 9.18
N LEU A 300 13.94 20.67 9.24
CA LEU A 300 12.83 19.90 8.66
C LEU A 300 12.07 20.82 7.70
N TYR A 301 11.83 20.33 6.49
CA TYR A 301 11.07 20.99 5.43
C TYR A 301 9.73 20.27 5.25
N MET A 302 8.64 21.02 5.10
CA MET A 302 7.32 20.47 4.79
C MET A 302 6.60 21.42 3.84
N VAL A 303 5.92 20.87 2.85
CA VAL A 303 5.04 21.63 1.96
C VAL A 303 3.69 21.78 2.64
N ARG A 304 3.24 23.02 2.81
CA ARG A 304 1.88 23.30 3.32
C ARG A 304 0.90 23.18 2.16
N ILE A 305 -0.09 22.32 2.33
CA ILE A 305 -1.19 22.13 1.38
C ILE A 305 -2.44 22.74 2.02
N PRO A 306 -2.91 23.91 1.55
CA PRO A 306 -4.11 24.54 2.10
C PRO A 306 -5.31 23.60 1.97
N THR A 307 -6.00 23.36 3.08
CA THR A 307 -7.21 22.53 3.05
C THR A 307 -8.42 23.43 2.92
N GLY A 308 -8.78 23.73 1.67
CA GLY A 308 -9.92 24.58 1.33
C GLY A 308 -11.25 23.92 1.70
N LEU A 309 -12.03 24.57 2.58
CA LEU A 309 -13.33 24.05 3.02
C LEU A 309 -14.35 23.98 1.88
N GLN A 310 -14.32 24.95 0.95
CA GLN A 310 -15.23 24.97 -0.19
C GLN A 310 -14.88 23.91 -1.21
N GLU A 311 -13.58 23.74 -1.47
CA GLU A 311 -13.04 22.70 -2.32
C GLU A 311 -13.37 21.32 -1.75
N PHE A 312 -13.26 21.10 -0.43
CA PHE A 312 -13.71 19.87 0.21
C PHE A 312 -15.20 19.60 0.01
N ARG A 313 -16.05 20.61 0.23
CA ARG A 313 -17.50 20.50 -0.01
C ARG A 313 -17.83 20.23 -1.48
N GLY A 314 -16.99 20.70 -2.40
CA GLY A 314 -17.07 20.44 -3.84
C GLY A 314 -16.44 19.11 -4.30
N ALA A 315 -15.54 18.52 -3.50
CA ALA A 315 -14.76 17.31 -3.81
C ALA A 315 -15.59 16.02 -3.85
N SER A 316 -16.92 16.12 -3.70
CA SER A 316 -17.92 15.05 -3.64
C SER A 316 -18.35 14.73 -2.20
N ASP A 317 -19.66 14.89 -1.97
CA ASP A 317 -20.33 14.56 -0.70
C ASP A 317 -20.30 13.04 -0.47
N PRO A 318 -19.79 12.55 0.68
CA PRO A 318 -19.75 11.12 1.00
C PRO A 318 -21.12 10.42 0.87
N SER A 319 -22.22 11.14 1.05
CA SER A 319 -23.59 10.62 0.88
C SER A 319 -23.84 10.02 -0.51
N LYS A 320 -23.19 10.57 -1.55
CA LYS A 320 -23.30 10.08 -2.94
C LYS A 320 -22.72 8.69 -3.13
N TYR A 321 -21.83 8.28 -2.23
CA TYR A 321 -21.22 6.95 -2.20
C TYR A 321 -21.82 6.07 -1.11
N GLY A 322 -22.95 6.46 -0.51
CA GLY A 322 -23.64 5.70 0.53
C GLY A 322 -23.18 5.96 1.96
N TYR A 323 -22.27 6.92 2.19
CA TYR A 323 -21.81 7.28 3.54
C TYR A 323 -22.65 8.41 4.16
N MET A 324 -23.89 8.08 4.52
CA MET A 324 -24.88 9.06 5.01
C MET A 324 -24.52 9.60 6.39
N LYS A 325 -24.05 8.72 7.29
CA LYS A 325 -23.69 9.09 8.67
C LYS A 325 -22.42 9.92 8.70
N MET A 326 -21.45 9.59 7.85
CA MET A 326 -20.25 10.41 7.64
C MET A 326 -20.61 11.80 7.12
N SER A 327 -21.45 11.88 6.08
CA SER A 327 -21.92 13.16 5.53
C SER A 327 -22.57 14.03 6.62
N LYS A 328 -23.43 13.44 7.45
CA LYS A 328 -24.04 14.12 8.60
C LYS A 328 -23.00 14.61 9.62
N ALA A 329 -22.01 13.79 9.94
CA ALA A 329 -20.95 14.15 10.89
C ALA A 329 -20.06 15.31 10.38
N LEU A 330 -19.91 15.42 9.06
CA LEU A 330 -19.14 16.47 8.38
C LEU A 330 -19.96 17.73 8.06
N ALA A 331 -21.28 17.73 8.31
CA ALA A 331 -22.15 18.84 7.92
C ALA A 331 -21.73 20.19 8.54
N ASN A 332 -21.20 20.15 9.77
CA ASN A 332 -20.77 21.34 10.51
C ASN A 332 -19.25 21.55 10.47
N LEU A 333 -18.54 21.01 9.47
CA LEU A 333 -17.10 21.13 9.35
C LEU A 333 -16.65 22.61 9.34
N GLN A 334 -15.72 22.96 10.22
CA GLN A 334 -15.19 24.32 10.35
C GLN A 334 -13.68 24.36 10.08
N TYR A 335 -13.22 25.42 9.43
CA TYR A 335 -11.79 25.62 9.24
C TYR A 335 -11.12 25.99 10.57
N ARG A 336 -10.07 25.26 10.91
CA ARG A 336 -9.22 25.51 12.07
C ARG A 336 -7.82 25.89 11.59
N PRO A 337 -7.39 27.14 11.78
CA PRO A 337 -6.02 27.54 11.45
C PRO A 337 -5.00 26.76 12.28
N VAL A 338 -3.93 26.32 11.63
CA VAL A 338 -2.77 25.71 12.30
C VAL A 338 -1.85 26.80 12.85
N LYS A 339 -1.34 26.58 14.06
CA LYS A 339 -0.29 27.41 14.66
C LYS A 339 1.07 26.96 14.15
N LEU A 340 1.73 27.80 13.35
CA LEU A 340 3.01 27.50 12.73
C LEU A 340 4.20 27.94 13.60
N ASN A 341 5.15 27.03 13.83
CA ASN A 341 6.47 27.36 14.37
C ASN A 341 7.55 27.45 13.27
N ALA A 342 7.28 26.87 12.10
CA ALA A 342 8.12 26.93 10.92
C ALA A 342 7.93 28.26 10.15
N LYS A 343 8.90 28.60 9.29
CA LYS A 343 8.89 29.81 8.45
C LYS A 343 8.77 29.45 6.97
N PRO A 344 8.05 30.22 6.15
CA PRO A 344 7.99 29.99 4.72
C PRO A 344 9.36 30.22 4.07
N ILE A 345 9.64 29.47 3.01
CA ILE A 345 10.81 29.66 2.15
C ILE A 345 10.38 29.69 0.70
N LYS A 346 11.18 30.36 -0.14
CA LYS A 346 10.99 30.30 -1.58
C LYS A 346 11.55 28.97 -2.09
N ASP A 347 10.68 28.17 -2.69
CA ASP A 347 10.97 26.86 -3.24
C ASP A 347 10.06 26.60 -4.45
N GLU A 348 10.40 25.62 -5.28
CA GLU A 348 9.70 25.30 -6.53
C GLU A 348 8.70 24.13 -6.38
N SER A 349 8.31 23.77 -5.15
CA SER A 349 7.34 22.70 -4.93
C SER A 349 6.05 23.00 -5.69
N ILE A 350 5.67 22.06 -6.54
CA ILE A 350 4.46 22.17 -7.33
C ILE A 350 3.20 22.01 -6.47
N TRP A 351 3.32 21.52 -5.23
CA TRP A 351 2.19 21.14 -4.39
C TRP A 351 1.67 22.26 -3.48
N GLY A 352 2.53 23.21 -3.13
CA GLY A 352 2.21 24.29 -2.19
C GLY A 352 3.43 25.07 -1.75
N GLU A 353 3.27 25.92 -0.75
CA GLU A 353 4.38 26.71 -0.18
C GLU A 353 5.19 25.85 0.79
N THR A 354 6.52 25.85 0.64
CA THR A 354 7.43 25.12 1.51
C THR A 354 7.74 25.91 2.78
N TYR A 355 7.67 25.25 3.93
CA TYR A 355 8.01 25.78 5.24
C TYR A 355 9.20 25.02 5.83
N VAL A 356 10.00 25.71 6.63
CA VAL A 356 11.16 25.12 7.30
C VAL A 356 11.17 25.43 8.79
N LEU A 357 11.45 24.41 9.60
CA LEU A 357 11.84 24.54 11.00
C LEU A 357 13.34 24.22 11.10
N LYS A 358 14.14 25.16 11.58
CA LYS A 358 15.60 25.02 11.72
C LYS A 358 16.00 25.10 13.20
N ARG A 359 17.17 24.54 13.53
CA ARG A 359 17.77 24.63 14.87
C ARG A 359 18.10 26.06 15.28
#